data_AF-A0A662BA35-F1
#
_entry.id   AF-A0A662BA35-F1
#
_cell.length_a   1.000
_cell.length_b   1.000
_cell.length_c   1.000
_cell.angle_alpha   90.00
_cell.angle_beta   90.00
_cell.angle_gamma   90.00
#
_symmetry.space_group_name_H-M   'P 1'
#
loop_
_entity.id
_entity.type
_entity.pdbx_description
1 polymer ?
#
loop_
_entity_poly.entity_id
_entity_poly.type
_entity_poly.pdbx_seq_one_letter_code
_entity_poly.pdbx_strand_id
1 'polypeptide(L)'
;SAGVPVNWGQISGAKGIIEAALSNVNFELSQGSHFFHNITGFGVYYFSVPFEKTKTIDWKWLGQMPHQTETEMVRHVQLEEPVLIKVDGRTGRGTIIKP
;
A
#
# COMPACT_ATOMS: atom_id res chain seq x y z
N SER A 1 13.29 11.84 -8.25
CA SER A 1 12.80 11.37 -6.94
C SER A 1 12.93 9.86 -6.90
N ALA A 2 13.18 9.29 -5.72
CA ALA A 2 13.02 7.86 -5.50
C ALA A 2 11.57 7.59 -5.16
N GLY A 3 10.85 6.90 -6.03
CA GLY A 3 9.43 6.60 -5.87
C GLY A 3 8.98 5.70 -6.99
N VAL A 4 7.87 4.98 -6.78
CA VAL A 4 7.29 4.15 -7.85
C VAL A 4 6.77 5.09 -8.94
N PRO A 5 7.21 4.97 -10.21
CA PRO A 5 6.87 5.91 -11.28
C PRO A 5 5.43 5.69 -11.77
N VAL A 6 4.47 6.15 -10.99
CA VAL A 6 3.04 6.14 -11.32
C VAL A 6 2.48 7.55 -11.36
N ASN A 7 1.56 7.80 -12.28
CA ASN A 7 0.75 9.00 -12.30
C ASN A 7 -0.56 8.79 -11.55
N TRP A 8 -1.24 9.87 -11.21
CA TRP A 8 -2.49 9.81 -10.44
C TRP A 8 -3.59 9.00 -11.14
N GLY A 9 -3.73 9.13 -12.46
CA GLY A 9 -4.74 8.39 -13.23
C GLY A 9 -4.58 6.87 -13.14
N GLN A 10 -3.37 6.38 -12.88
CA GLN A 10 -3.08 4.95 -12.72
C GLN A 10 -3.47 4.41 -11.33
N ILE A 11 -3.58 5.25 -10.30
CA ILE A 11 -3.81 4.82 -8.91
C ILE A 11 -5.07 5.41 -8.28
N SER A 12 -5.79 6.28 -8.99
CA SER A 12 -6.97 6.99 -8.47
C SER A 12 -8.13 6.10 -8.05
N GLY A 13 -8.17 4.85 -8.52
CA GLY A 13 -9.16 3.85 -8.12
C GLY A 13 -8.85 3.12 -6.81
N ALA A 14 -7.66 3.29 -6.24
CA ALA A 14 -7.24 2.59 -5.02
C ALA A 14 -8.08 3.03 -3.81
N LYS A 15 -8.32 2.10 -2.87
CA LYS A 15 -8.93 2.40 -1.56
C LYS A 15 -7.90 2.47 -0.43
N GLY A 16 -6.82 1.71 -0.57
CA GLY A 16 -5.68 1.74 0.33
C GLY A 16 -4.40 1.49 -0.46
N ILE A 17 -3.33 2.20 -0.11
CA ILE A 17 -1.99 2.00 -0.64
C ILE A 17 -1.05 1.76 0.53
N ILE A 18 -0.23 0.72 0.42
CA ILE A 18 0.77 0.38 1.43
C ILE A 18 2.14 0.54 0.77
N GLU A 19 2.99 1.40 1.35
CA GLU A 19 4.39 1.52 0.97
C GLU A 19 5.24 0.92 2.09
N ALA A 20 5.98 -0.14 1.79
CA ALA A 20 6.79 -0.86 2.76
C ALA A 20 8.28 -0.72 2.43
N ALA A 21 9.10 -0.33 3.40
CA ALA A 21 10.54 -0.20 3.23
C ALA A 21 11.23 -1.58 3.12
N LEU A 22 12.30 -1.65 2.33
CA LEU A 22 13.13 -2.85 2.14
C LEU A 22 14.32 -2.86 3.12
N SER A 23 14.77 -4.05 3.53
CA SER A 23 15.81 -4.24 4.57
C SER A 23 17.14 -3.56 4.31
N ASN A 24 17.46 -3.32 3.04
CA ASN A 24 18.81 -2.94 2.60
C ASN A 24 18.83 -1.58 1.90
N VAL A 25 17.73 -0.82 1.97
CA VAL A 25 17.66 0.48 1.32
C VAL A 25 17.02 1.49 2.25
N ASN A 26 17.83 2.46 2.67
CA ASN A 26 17.36 3.60 3.45
C ASN A 26 16.68 4.59 2.48
N PHE A 27 15.61 4.15 1.82
CA PHE A 27 14.78 5.03 0.99
C PHE A 27 13.87 5.83 1.91
N GLU A 28 13.87 7.14 1.75
CA GLU A 28 12.75 7.94 2.22
C GLU A 28 11.50 7.46 1.48
N LEU A 29 10.47 7.12 2.25
CA LEU A 29 9.13 6.84 1.74
C LEU A 29 8.64 8.04 0.90
N SER A 30 7.73 7.79 -0.02
CA SER A 30 7.28 8.80 -0.98
C SER A 30 6.87 10.10 -0.29
N GLN A 31 7.63 11.19 -0.49
CA GLN A 31 7.46 12.49 0.16
C GLN A 31 7.08 13.59 -0.85
N GLY A 32 5.93 13.45 -1.51
CA GLY A 32 5.42 14.44 -2.47
C GLY A 32 4.15 15.12 -1.97
N SER A 33 4.18 16.43 -1.70
CA SER A 33 3.01 17.19 -1.23
C SER A 33 1.84 17.17 -2.23
N HIS A 34 2.11 17.23 -3.55
CA HIS A 34 1.07 17.08 -4.57
C HIS A 34 0.46 15.67 -4.62
N PHE A 35 1.27 14.65 -4.34
CA PHE A 35 0.81 13.27 -4.24
C PHE A 35 -0.11 13.08 -3.02
N PHE A 36 0.29 13.59 -1.85
CA PHE A 36 -0.50 13.50 -0.64
C PHE A 36 -1.81 14.30 -0.70
N HIS A 37 -1.82 15.48 -1.33
CA HIS A 37 -3.06 16.22 -1.53
C HIS A 37 -4.13 15.40 -2.27
N ASN A 38 -3.74 14.66 -3.30
CA ASN A 38 -4.67 13.79 -4.03
C ASN A 38 -5.11 12.60 -3.19
N ILE A 39 -4.17 11.92 -2.51
CA ILE A 39 -4.49 10.79 -1.62
C ILE A 39 -5.53 11.19 -0.57
N THR A 40 -5.32 12.33 0.12
CA THR A 40 -6.26 12.81 1.14
C THR A 40 -7.57 13.34 0.54
N GLY A 41 -7.52 13.99 -0.63
CA GLY A 41 -8.68 14.59 -1.27
C GLY A 41 -9.66 13.59 -1.88
N PHE A 42 -9.17 12.42 -2.30
CA PHE A 42 -9.98 11.39 -2.97
C PHE A 42 -10.31 10.18 -2.09
N GLY A 43 -10.04 10.26 -0.78
CA GLY A 43 -10.40 9.22 0.18
C GLY A 43 -9.57 7.94 0.04
N VAL A 44 -8.32 8.05 -0.43
CA VAL A 44 -7.38 6.93 -0.49
C VAL A 44 -6.61 6.88 0.83
N TYR A 45 -6.64 5.75 1.52
CA TYR A 45 -5.83 5.57 2.72
C TYR A 45 -4.39 5.21 2.35
N TYR A 46 -3.41 5.87 2.96
CA TYR A 46 -2.00 5.63 2.68
C TYR A 46 -1.27 5.16 3.94
N PHE A 47 -0.62 4.01 3.84
CA PHE A 47 0.08 3.34 4.93
C PHE A 47 1.57 3.30 4.64
N SER A 48 2.32 4.11 5.38
CA SER A 48 3.79 4.10 5.39
C SER A 48 4.28 3.07 6.42
N VAL A 49 4.86 1.96 5.95
CA VAL A 49 5.34 0.86 6.79
C VAL A 49 6.88 0.86 6.78
N PRO A 50 7.53 1.37 7.83
CA PRO A 50 8.99 1.33 7.92
C PRO A 50 9.48 -0.11 8.09
N PHE A 51 10.77 -0.34 7.82
CA PHE A 51 11.32 -1.68 7.69
C PHE A 51 11.09 -2.52 8.96
N GLU A 52 11.20 -1.92 10.14
CA GLU A 52 11.02 -2.56 11.45
C GLU A 52 9.58 -3.09 11.63
N LYS A 53 8.62 -2.49 10.92
CA LYS A 53 7.21 -2.87 10.97
C LYS A 53 6.78 -3.76 9.81
N THR A 54 7.66 -4.11 8.86
CA THR A 54 7.30 -4.97 7.71
C THR A 54 6.77 -6.35 8.13
N LYS A 55 7.11 -6.82 9.34
CA LYS A 55 6.56 -8.05 9.93
C LYS A 55 5.06 -7.98 10.25
N THR A 56 4.45 -6.79 10.23
CA THR A 56 2.99 -6.64 10.37
C THR A 56 2.25 -6.97 9.07
N ILE A 57 2.95 -7.10 7.95
CA ILE A 57 2.39 -7.52 6.66
C ILE A 57 2.58 -9.04 6.54
N ASP A 58 1.48 -9.77 6.32
CA ASP A 58 1.50 -11.21 6.10
C ASP A 58 1.89 -11.53 4.64
N TRP A 59 3.18 -11.40 4.33
CA TRP A 59 3.73 -11.64 2.99
C TRP A 59 3.50 -13.08 2.50
N LYS A 60 3.46 -14.05 3.42
CA LYS A 60 3.21 -15.45 3.10
C LYS A 60 1.77 -15.62 2.60
N TRP A 61 0.81 -15.04 3.30
CA TRP A 61 -0.60 -15.05 2.87
C TRP A 61 -0.78 -14.38 1.51
N LEU A 62 -0.24 -13.16 1.31
CA LEU A 62 -0.27 -12.49 -0.01
C LEU A 62 0.39 -13.33 -1.11
N GLY A 63 1.46 -14.03 -0.77
CA GLY A 63 2.20 -14.93 -1.66
C GLY A 63 1.41 -16.16 -2.12
N GLN A 64 0.42 -16.58 -1.33
CA GLN A 64 -0.40 -17.77 -1.55
C GLN A 64 -1.73 -17.48 -2.27
N MET A 65 -2.11 -16.20 -2.40
CA MET A 65 -3.35 -15.85 -3.09
C MET A 65 -3.28 -16.26 -4.56
N PRO A 66 -4.37 -16.83 -5.12
CA PRO A 66 -4.42 -17.17 -6.54
C PRO A 66 -4.21 -15.88 -7.35
N HIS A 67 -3.13 -15.85 -8.14
CA HIS A 67 -2.80 -14.72 -8.98
C HIS A 67 -3.77 -14.70 -10.17
N GLN A 68 -4.36 -13.52 -10.44
CA GLN A 68 -5.04 -13.30 -11.71
C GLN A 68 -4.02 -12.99 -12.81
N THR A 69 -2.93 -12.30 -12.46
CA THR A 69 -1.86 -11.93 -13.41
C THR A 69 -0.56 -11.69 -12.63
N GLU A 70 0.56 -12.16 -13.16
CA GLU A 70 1.89 -11.93 -12.58
C GLU A 70 2.88 -11.53 -13.67
N THR A 71 3.68 -10.50 -13.39
CA THR A 71 4.81 -10.02 -14.20
C THR A 71 6.07 -10.06 -13.34
N GLU A 72 7.22 -9.66 -13.89
CA GLU A 72 8.48 -9.58 -13.14
C GLU A 72 8.39 -8.69 -11.89
N MET A 73 7.64 -7.59 -11.96
CA MET A 73 7.61 -6.55 -10.92
C MET A 73 6.26 -6.37 -10.24
N VAL A 74 5.19 -6.97 -10.77
CA VAL A 74 3.81 -6.76 -10.31
C VAL A 74 3.07 -8.08 -10.25
N ARG A 75 2.41 -8.32 -9.12
CA ARG A 75 1.43 -9.40 -8.93
C ARG A 75 0.05 -8.79 -8.69
N HIS A 76 -0.93 -9.19 -9.49
CA HIS A 76 -2.32 -8.84 -9.36
C HIS A 76 -3.12 -10.03 -8.85
N VAL A 77 -3.79 -9.85 -7.71
CA VAL A 77 -4.58 -10.88 -7.03
C VAL A 77 -6.00 -10.41 -6.84
N GLN A 78 -6.94 -11.34 -6.90
CA GLN A 78 -8.34 -11.10 -6.57
C GLN A 78 -8.70 -11.95 -5.36
N LEU A 79 -9.29 -11.31 -4.36
CA LEU A 79 -9.83 -11.99 -3.20
C LEU A 79 -11.30 -12.34 -3.44
N GLU A 80 -11.73 -13.49 -2.93
CA GLU A 80 -13.14 -13.90 -2.93
C GLU A 80 -13.97 -13.02 -1.99
N GLU A 81 -13.37 -12.66 -0.86
CA GLU A 81 -13.96 -11.77 0.15
C GLU A 81 -13.13 -10.48 0.29
N PRO A 82 -13.78 -9.32 0.53
CA PRO A 82 -13.07 -8.05 0.64
C PRO A 82 -12.25 -7.97 1.94
N VAL A 83 -11.11 -7.29 1.88
CA VAL A 83 -10.38 -6.87 3.09
C VAL A 83 -11.09 -5.71 3.79
N LEU A 84 -10.96 -5.64 5.11
CA LEU A 84 -11.50 -4.52 5.90
C LEU A 84 -10.39 -3.51 6.23
N ILE A 85 -10.54 -2.29 5.73
CA ILE A 85 -9.62 -1.18 6.01
C ILE A 85 -10.23 -0.32 7.12
N LYS A 86 -9.48 -0.12 8.22
CA LYS A 86 -9.85 0.78 9.31
C LYS A 86 -8.75 1.80 9.53
N VAL A 87 -9.12 3.08 9.58
CA VAL A 87 -8.19 4.19 9.82
C VAL A 87 -8.78 5.13 10.85
N ASP A 88 -7.95 5.53 11.81
CA ASP A 88 -8.21 6.61 12.74
C ASP A 88 -7.27 7.77 12.42
N GLY A 89 -7.81 8.77 11.71
CA GLY A 89 -7.08 9.98 11.32
C GLY A 89 -6.69 10.87 12.50
N ARG A 90 -7.28 10.69 13.69
CA ARG A 90 -6.92 11.47 14.89
C ARG A 90 -5.63 10.96 15.52
N THR A 91 -5.42 9.65 15.50
CA THR A 91 -4.22 9.01 16.06
C THR A 91 -3.19 8.62 15.01
N GLY A 92 -3.51 8.76 13.72
CA GLY A 92 -2.65 8.33 12.61
C GLY A 92 -2.48 6.81 12.55
N ARG A 93 -3.42 6.06 13.13
CA ARG A 93 -3.36 4.59 13.18
C ARG A 93 -4.28 4.00 12.12
N GLY A 94 -3.90 2.85 11.60
CA GLY A 94 -4.81 2.06 10.78
C GLY A 94 -4.39 0.60 10.68
N THR A 95 -5.31 -0.20 10.17
CA THR A 95 -5.12 -1.65 9.98
C THR A 95 -5.90 -2.11 8.75
N ILE A 96 -5.38 -3.13 8.10
CA ILE A 96 -6.04 -3.84 7.01
C ILE A 96 -6.17 -5.28 7.48
N ILE A 97 -7.40 -5.73 7.60
CA ILE A 97 -7.75 -7.04 8.15
C ILE A 97 -8.09 -7.94 6.97
N LYS A 98 -7.38 -9.07 6.86
CA LYS A 98 -7.69 -10.12 5.89
C LYS A 98 -9.12 -10.66 6.14
N PRO A 99 -9.79 -11.22 5.13
CA PRO A 99 -11.09 -11.86 5.30
C PRO A 99 -11.10 -12.88 6.44
#